data_AF-A0A2E5XM59-F1
#
_entry.id   AF-A0A2E5XM59-F1
#
_cell.length_a   1.000
_cell.length_b   1.000
_cell.length_c   1.000
_cell.angle_alpha   90.00
_cell.angle_beta   90.00
_cell.angle_gamma   90.00
#
_symmetry.space_group_name_H-M   'P 1'
#
loop_
_entity.id
_entity.type
_entity.pdbx_description
1 polymer ?
#
loop_
_entity_poly.entity_id
_entity_poly.type
_entity_poly.pdbx_seq_one_letter_code
_entity_poly.pdbx_strand_id
1 'polypeptide(L)'
;MGAQSRIHNFGAGPAVLPLEVVTEVAKSLPNMNGSGFGLMEVSHRSPAFQEVIDSAMARMRGILSIPDDYEVLFLQGGASTQFY
;
A
#
# COMPACT_ATOMS: atom_id res chain seq x y z
N MET A 1 22.23 -6.57 15.87
CA MET A 1 22.17 -5.29 15.13
C MET A 1 20.74 -4.79 15.23
N GLY A 2 20.34 -4.18 16.35
CA GLY A 2 20.55 -2.76 16.61
C GLY A 2 19.37 -2.03 15.98
N ALA A 3 18.29 -1.78 16.74
CA ALA A 3 17.18 -0.96 16.27
C ALA A 3 17.76 0.36 15.76
N GLN A 4 17.82 0.52 14.43
CA GLN A 4 18.37 1.71 13.80
C GLN A 4 17.64 2.93 14.35
N SER A 5 18.38 3.93 14.83
CA SER A 5 17.81 5.20 15.26
C SER A 5 17.19 5.90 14.05
N ARG A 6 15.90 5.63 13.79
CA ARG A 6 15.12 6.42 12.84
C ARG A 6 15.05 7.84 13.38
N ILE A 7 15.28 8.81 12.51
CA ILE A 7 15.06 10.22 12.83
C ILE A 7 13.61 10.43 13.27
N HIS A 8 13.36 11.40 14.14
CA HIS A 8 12.01 11.88 14.40
C HIS A 8 11.51 12.64 13.17
N ASN A 9 10.79 11.93 12.29
CA ASN A 9 10.27 12.50 11.06
C ASN A 9 8.92 13.18 11.31
N PHE A 10 8.94 14.51 11.36
CA PHE A 10 7.74 15.37 11.45
C PHE A 10 7.36 15.98 10.08
N GLY A 11 7.75 15.36 8.97
CA GLY A 11 7.44 15.83 7.62
C GLY A 11 5.93 15.89 7.35
N ALA A 12 5.49 16.96 6.66
CA ALA A 12 4.08 17.23 6.38
C ALA A 12 3.51 16.49 5.15
N GLY A 13 4.37 15.85 4.33
CA GLY A 13 4.00 15.19 3.08
C GLY A 13 5.16 15.20 2.06
N PRO A 14 5.73 14.04 1.67
CA PRO A 14 5.53 12.71 2.27
C PRO A 14 5.82 12.69 3.78
N ALA A 15 5.25 11.72 4.49
CA ALA A 15 5.27 11.64 5.96
C ALA A 15 5.82 10.29 6.47
N VAL A 16 5.87 10.13 7.79
CA VAL A 16 6.38 8.91 8.45
C VAL A 16 5.44 7.72 8.23
N LEU A 17 6.01 6.54 7.93
CA LEU A 17 5.31 5.25 7.95
C LEU A 17 5.67 4.44 9.21
N PRO A 18 4.72 3.63 9.73
CA PRO A 18 4.99 2.65 10.78
C PRO A 18 6.10 1.67 10.38
N LEU A 19 6.97 1.30 11.31
CA LEU A 19 8.17 0.51 11.03
C LEU A 19 7.81 -0.93 10.61
N GLU A 20 6.77 -1.48 11.21
CA GLU A 20 6.22 -2.80 10.90
C GLU A 20 5.78 -2.88 9.44
N VAL A 21 5.16 -1.83 8.89
CA VAL A 21 4.74 -1.78 7.48
C VAL A 21 5.96 -1.76 6.56
N VAL A 22 6.96 -0.92 6.86
CA VAL A 22 8.20 -0.85 6.06
C VAL A 22 8.93 -2.19 6.06
N THR A 23 8.98 -2.84 7.21
CA THR A 23 9.62 -4.15 7.38
C THR A 23 8.91 -5.23 6.58
N GLU A 24 7.57 -5.22 6.58
CA GLU A 24 6.78 -6.20 5.83
C GLU A 24 6.93 -6.00 4.33
N VAL A 25 6.80 -4.77 3.84
CA VAL A 25 7.02 -4.44 2.42
C VAL A 25 8.41 -4.88 1.97
N ALA A 26 9.45 -4.60 2.76
CA ALA A 26 10.82 -4.99 2.44
C ALA A 26 10.97 -6.51 2.27
N LYS A 27 10.27 -7.32 3.08
CA LYS A 27 10.26 -8.78 2.93
C LYS A 27 9.49 -9.24 1.69
N SER A 28 8.46 -8.52 1.28
CA SER A 28 7.66 -8.85 0.09
C SER A 28 8.35 -8.50 -1.23
N LEU A 29 9.35 -7.60 -1.21
CA LEU A 29 10.09 -7.19 -2.42
C LEU A 29 10.68 -8.38 -3.22
N PRO A 30 11.40 -9.35 -2.62
CA PRO A 30 11.96 -10.48 -3.36
C PRO A 30 10.96 -11.63 -3.63
N ASN A 31 9.95 -11.82 -2.77
CA ASN A 31 8.92 -12.85 -2.97
C ASN A 31 7.65 -12.46 -2.21
N MET A 32 6.67 -11.94 -2.94
CA MET A 32 5.40 -11.51 -2.36
C MET A 32 4.56 -12.74 -2.00
N ASN A 33 4.31 -12.92 -0.70
CA ASN A 33 3.42 -13.96 -0.16
C ASN A 33 3.72 -15.40 -0.66
N GLY A 34 4.98 -15.71 -0.97
CA GLY A 34 5.35 -17.03 -1.49
C GLY A 34 4.88 -17.29 -2.93
N SER A 35 4.45 -16.27 -3.67
CA SER A 35 4.00 -16.37 -5.07
C SER A 35 5.12 -16.77 -6.03
N GLY A 36 6.38 -16.63 -5.62
CA GLY A 36 7.55 -16.81 -6.49
C GLY A 36 7.89 -15.58 -7.34
N PHE A 37 7.08 -14.51 -7.25
CA PHE A 37 7.36 -13.21 -7.86
C PHE A 37 7.68 -12.18 -6.79
N GLY A 38 8.63 -11.29 -7.05
CA GLY A 38 8.81 -10.09 -6.25
C GLY A 38 7.64 -9.11 -6.40
N LEU A 39 7.36 -8.32 -5.35
CA LEU A 39 6.28 -7.33 -5.35
C LEU A 39 6.35 -6.35 -6.53
N MET A 40 7.55 -6.02 -7.01
CA MET A 40 7.73 -5.10 -8.15
C MET A 40 7.76 -5.78 -9.52
N GLU A 41 7.73 -7.12 -9.56
CA GLU A 41 7.83 -7.93 -10.77
C GLU A 41 6.49 -8.55 -11.17
N VAL A 42 5.57 -8.66 -10.21
CA VAL A 42 4.27 -9.28 -10.39
C VAL A 42 3.39 -8.47 -11.36
N SER A 43 2.74 -9.17 -12.29
CA SER A 43 1.77 -8.53 -13.18
C SER A 43 0.58 -7.99 -12.38
N HIS A 44 0.17 -6.76 -12.67
CA HIS A 44 -1.03 -6.15 -12.06
C HIS A 44 -2.33 -6.89 -12.37
N ARG A 45 -2.33 -7.79 -13.37
CA ARG A 45 -3.48 -8.66 -13.71
C ARG A 45 -3.37 -10.07 -13.12
N SER A 46 -2.30 -10.37 -12.41
CA SER A 46 -2.15 -11.68 -11.78
C SER A 46 -3.11 -11.83 -10.58
N PRO A 47 -3.57 -13.04 -10.26
CA PRO A 47 -4.35 -13.28 -9.05
C PRO A 47 -3.64 -12.79 -7.80
N ALA A 48 -2.32 -12.99 -7.72
CA ALA A 48 -1.50 -12.57 -6.58
C ALA A 48 -1.54 -11.06 -6.34
N PHE A 49 -1.54 -10.23 -7.39
CA PHE A 49 -1.67 -8.78 -7.23
C PHE A 49 -3.14 -8.35 -7.05
N GLN A 50 -4.08 -9.05 -7.68
CA GLN A 50 -5.51 -8.77 -7.50
C GLN A 50 -5.92 -8.90 -6.03
N GLU A 51 -5.44 -9.93 -5.33
CA GLU A 51 -5.66 -10.10 -3.89
C GLU A 51 -5.17 -8.90 -3.05
N VAL A 52 -4.06 -8.27 -3.44
CA VAL A 52 -3.54 -7.06 -2.77
C VAL A 52 -4.51 -5.90 -2.93
N ILE A 53 -4.99 -5.66 -4.15
CA ILE A 53 -5.92 -4.58 -4.47
C ILE A 53 -7.27 -4.80 -3.81
N ASP A 54 -7.81 -6.02 -3.86
CA ASP A 54 -9.09 -6.38 -3.25
C ASP A 54 -9.04 -6.22 -1.73
N SER A 55 -7.96 -6.68 -1.09
CA SER A 55 -7.72 -6.50 0.34
C SER A 55 -7.62 -5.02 0.72
N ALA A 56 -6.94 -4.19 -0.08
CA ALA A 56 -6.84 -2.76 0.16
C ALA A 56 -8.22 -2.06 0.06
N MET A 57 -9.02 -2.37 -0.97
CA MET A 57 -10.38 -1.83 -1.12
C MET A 57 -11.29 -2.25 0.03
N ALA A 58 -11.29 -3.54 0.39
CA ALA A 58 -12.11 -4.05 1.49
C ALA A 58 -11.75 -3.38 2.83
N ARG A 59 -10.46 -3.15 3.10
CA ARG A 59 -10.00 -2.44 4.30
C ARG A 59 -10.43 -0.98 4.29
N MET A 60 -10.32 -0.28 3.15
CA MET A 60 -10.81 1.10 3.02
C MET A 60 -12.30 1.20 3.31
N ARG A 61 -13.10 0.31 2.73
CA ARG A 61 -14.55 0.24 2.99
C ARG A 61 -14.85 0.00 4.45
N GLY A 62 -14.17 -0.95 5.09
CA GLY A 62 -14.37 -1.27 6.51
C GLY A 62 -13.95 -0.13 7.46
N ILE A 63 -12.78 0.47 7.25
CA ILE A 63 -12.24 1.53 8.11
C ILE A 63 -13.08 2.81 8.04
N LEU A 64 -13.48 3.19 6.82
CA LEU A 64 -14.22 4.44 6.59
C LEU A 64 -15.74 4.24 6.54
N SER A 65 -16.24 3.02 6.69
CA SER A 65 -17.66 2.67 6.56
C SER A 65 -18.25 3.15 5.23
N ILE A 66 -17.55 2.89 4.11
CA ILE A 66 -17.95 3.34 2.77
C ILE A 66 -19.16 2.51 2.30
N PRO A 67 -20.30 3.13 1.94
CA PRO A 67 -21.48 2.43 1.43
C PRO A 67 -21.24 1.71 0.09
N ASP A 68 -22.13 0.76 -0.24
CA ASP A 68 -22.03 -0.05 -1.47
C ASP A 68 -22.33 0.72 -2.76
N ASP A 69 -22.98 1.88 -2.66
CA ASP A 69 -23.29 2.77 -3.80
C ASP A 69 -22.15 3.78 -4.11
N TYR A 70 -21.00 3.64 -3.45
CA TYR A 70 -19.77 4.39 -3.73
C TYR A 70 -18.68 3.46 -4.24
N GLU A 71 -17.74 3.99 -5.03
CA GLU A 71 -16.58 3.23 -5.51
C GLU A 71 -15.23 3.75 -5.00
N VAL A 72 -14.29 2.82 -4.82
CA VAL A 72 -12.91 3.11 -4.40
C VAL A 72 -11.99 2.99 -5.62
N LEU A 73 -11.33 4.10 -5.99
CA LEU A 73 -10.42 4.17 -7.13
C LEU A 73 -8.99 4.46 -6.66
N PHE A 74 -8.02 3.66 -7.13
CA PHE A 74 -6.59 3.95 -6.98
C PHE A 74 -6.06 4.62 -8.25
N LEU A 75 -5.80 5.92 -8.17
CA LEU A 75 -5.40 6.74 -9.32
C LEU A 75 -4.02 7.37 -9.10
N GLN A 76 -3.31 7.59 -10.20
CA GLN A 76 -2.05 8.34 -10.21
C GLN A 76 -2.31 9.85 -10.39
N GLY A 77 -1.27 10.67 -10.24
CA GLY A 77 -1.35 12.13 -10.43
C GLY A 77 -1.57 12.95 -9.15
N GLY A 78 -1.95 12.30 -8.04
CA GLY A 78 -2.14 12.95 -6.75
C GLY A 78 -3.41 13.80 -6.66
N ALA A 79 -3.69 14.39 -5.49
CA ALA A 79 -4.93 15.13 -5.27
C ALA A 79 -5.09 16.35 -6.20
N SER A 80 -3.98 16.95 -6.63
CA SER A 80 -3.96 18.14 -7.49
C SER A 80 -4.61 17.92 -8.86
N THR A 81 -4.79 16.67 -9.33
CA THR A 81 -5.39 16.38 -10.63
C THR A 81 -6.90 16.11 -10.58
N GLN A 82 -7.51 16.02 -9.39
CA GLN A 82 -8.91 15.61 -9.24
C GLN A 82 -9.94 16.75 -9.34
N PHE A 83 -9.53 18.01 -9.17
CA PHE A 83 -10.45 19.14 -9.02
C PHE A 83 -10.03 20.39 -9.80
N TYR A 84 -9.48 20.19 -11.00
CA TYR A 84 -9.12 21.28 -11.90
C TYR A 84 -10.07 21.36 -13.10
#